data_AF-A0A1Y1S2Y1-F1
#
_entry.id   AF-A0A1Y1S2Y1-F1
#
_cell.length_a   1.000
_cell.length_b   1.000
_cell.length_c   1.000
_cell.angle_alpha   90.00
_cell.angle_beta   90.00
_cell.angle_gamma   90.00
#
_symmetry.space_group_name_H-M   'P 1'
#
loop_
_entity.id
_entity.type
_entity.pdbx_description
1 polymer ?
#
loop_
_entity_poly.entity_id
_entity_poly.type
_entity_poly.pdbx_seq_one_letter_code
_entity_poly.pdbx_strand_id
1 'polypeptide(L)'
;MLLMRIPAVILLFFLMSFLTVFSTERVGSDENGDGRDDTWTVFEDGKRKAIYYDSNFDGNVNYAHIFDKEEVMVEERLDFNHDGNMDDFYFYAEGVLIRREIDSNYDGKVDVWVHVEEGVYIRRYEQDLDFDGEIDKVKDFSEE
;
A
#
# COMPACT_ATOMS: atom_id res chain seq x y z
N MET A 1 43.33 54.61 -3.92
CA MET A 1 42.80 54.31 -5.26
C MET A 1 41.73 53.25 -5.10
N LEU A 2 40.49 53.65 -5.40
CA LEU A 2 39.19 52.95 -5.41
C LEU A 2 38.89 51.79 -4.42
N LEU A 3 38.10 52.16 -3.42
CA LEU A 3 37.15 51.33 -2.67
C LEU A 3 36.04 50.85 -3.63
N MET A 4 35.75 49.55 -3.71
CA MET A 4 34.50 49.07 -4.34
C MET A 4 33.61 48.45 -3.27
N ARG A 5 32.78 49.30 -2.66
CA ARG A 5 31.62 48.90 -1.84
C ARG A 5 30.52 48.50 -2.81
N ILE A 6 30.16 47.22 -2.83
CA ILE A 6 28.93 46.77 -3.51
C ILE A 6 27.76 47.20 -2.61
N PRO A 7 26.80 48.01 -3.10
CA PRO A 7 25.70 48.45 -2.27
C PRO A 7 24.74 47.28 -2.03
N ALA A 8 24.47 47.02 -0.77
CA ALA A 8 23.19 46.45 -0.34
C ALA A 8 22.08 47.35 -0.89
N VAL A 9 21.20 46.82 -1.74
CA VAL A 9 19.81 47.24 -1.96
C VAL A 9 19.28 46.47 -3.19
N ILE A 10 18.30 45.62 -2.92
CA ILE A 10 17.27 45.10 -3.85
C ILE A 10 17.73 44.04 -4.85
N LEU A 11 17.79 42.80 -4.37
CA LEU A 11 17.07 41.75 -5.08
C LEU A 11 16.27 40.93 -4.08
N LEU A 12 15.18 41.55 -3.64
CA LEU A 12 14.01 40.91 -3.05
C LEU A 12 13.35 40.03 -4.13
N PHE A 13 14.02 38.95 -4.54
CA PHE A 13 13.30 37.83 -5.15
C PHE A 13 12.95 36.91 -4.01
N PHE A 14 11.68 37.01 -3.63
CA PHE A 14 10.93 36.08 -2.82
C PHE A 14 10.97 34.71 -3.51
N LEU A 15 12.13 34.05 -3.50
CA LEU A 15 12.22 32.63 -3.80
C LEU A 15 11.77 31.91 -2.53
N MET A 16 10.49 32.07 -2.19
CA MET A 16 9.79 30.98 -1.54
C MET A 16 9.81 29.86 -2.57
N SER A 17 10.91 29.09 -2.56
CA SER A 17 10.86 27.70 -2.93
C SER A 17 9.68 27.14 -2.14
N PHE A 18 8.59 26.89 -2.84
CA PHE A 18 7.50 26.05 -2.37
C PHE A 18 8.15 24.70 -2.07
N LEU A 19 8.73 24.57 -0.88
CA LEU A 19 8.90 23.28 -0.24
C LEU A 19 7.45 22.88 0.01
N THR A 20 6.92 22.04 -0.87
CA THR A 20 5.67 21.33 -0.59
C THR A 20 5.94 20.54 0.69
N VAL A 21 5.48 21.08 1.81
CA VAL A 21 5.49 20.39 3.09
C VAL A 21 4.40 19.35 2.96
N PHE A 22 4.77 18.13 2.58
CA PHE A 22 3.87 16.99 2.66
C PHE A 22 3.57 16.74 4.14
N SER A 23 2.29 16.70 4.50
CA SER A 23 1.88 16.43 5.88
C SER A 23 1.38 15.00 6.00
N THR A 24 2.05 14.20 6.83
CA THR A 24 1.55 12.88 7.22
C THR A 24 0.91 12.98 8.59
N GLU A 25 -0.35 12.55 8.69
CA GLU A 25 -1.10 12.47 9.94
C GLU A 25 -1.50 11.01 10.21
N ARG A 26 -1.52 10.62 11.48
CA ARG A 26 -1.99 9.30 11.94
C ARG A 26 -3.06 9.49 13.00
N VAL A 27 -4.17 8.77 12.85
CA VAL A 27 -5.26 8.70 13.83
C VAL A 27 -5.46 7.25 14.21
N GLY A 28 -5.24 6.92 15.48
CA GLY A 28 -5.32 5.56 16.02
C GLY A 28 -6.45 5.37 17.03
N SER A 29 -6.79 4.11 17.27
CA SER A 29 -7.69 3.62 18.31
C SER A 29 -7.00 2.45 19.01
N ASP A 30 -7.17 2.37 20.33
CA ASP A 30 -6.77 1.26 21.20
C ASP A 30 -8.04 0.58 21.71
N GLU A 31 -8.34 -0.61 21.21
CA GLU A 31 -9.59 -1.33 21.40
C GLU A 31 -9.50 -2.24 22.62
N ASN A 32 -8.32 -2.75 22.94
CA ASN A 32 -8.09 -3.68 24.05
C ASN A 32 -7.57 -3.00 25.34
N GLY A 33 -7.16 -1.73 25.27
CA GLY A 33 -6.69 -0.92 26.39
C GLY A 33 -5.25 -1.19 26.82
N ASP A 34 -4.41 -1.77 25.96
CA ASP A 34 -3.01 -2.10 26.26
C ASP A 34 -2.03 -0.93 26.01
N GLY A 35 -2.52 0.18 25.48
CA GLY A 35 -1.75 1.38 25.17
C GLY A 35 -1.09 1.38 23.79
N ARG A 36 -1.41 0.41 22.92
CA ARG A 36 -1.03 0.38 21.50
C ARG A 36 -2.27 0.58 20.64
N ASP A 37 -2.10 1.24 19.49
CA ASP A 37 -3.22 1.36 18.55
C ASP A 37 -3.47 -0.02 17.90
N ASP A 38 -4.69 -0.52 17.98
CA ASP A 38 -5.14 -1.74 17.30
C ASP A 38 -5.65 -1.43 15.88
N THR A 39 -6.23 -0.24 15.68
CA THR A 39 -6.59 0.27 14.36
C THR A 39 -6.01 1.67 14.16
N TRP A 40 -5.36 1.95 13.04
CA TRP A 40 -4.97 3.33 12.71
C TRP A 40 -5.11 3.67 11.23
N THR A 41 -5.53 4.90 10.98
CA THR A 41 -5.59 5.51 9.65
C THR A 41 -4.39 6.43 9.45
N VAL A 42 -3.72 6.30 8.32
CA VAL A 42 -2.67 7.22 7.86
C VAL A 42 -3.25 8.12 6.77
N PHE A 43 -3.04 9.42 6.92
CA PHE A 43 -3.38 10.45 5.95
C PHE A 43 -2.11 11.06 5.37
N GLU A 44 -2.15 11.38 4.08
CA GLU A 44 -1.11 12.11 3.35
C GLU A 44 -1.79 13.31 2.67
N ASP A 45 -1.32 14.52 2.97
CA ASP A 45 -1.91 15.79 2.49
C ASP A 45 -3.42 15.90 2.76
N GLY A 46 -3.86 15.43 3.93
CA GLY A 46 -5.25 15.44 4.36
C GLY A 46 -6.15 14.41 3.67
N LYS A 47 -5.60 13.52 2.84
CA LYS A 47 -6.31 12.42 2.20
C LYS A 47 -5.93 11.08 2.82
N ARG A 48 -6.89 10.19 2.97
CA ARG A 48 -6.66 8.84 3.48
C ARG A 48 -5.71 8.10 2.54
N LYS A 49 -4.61 7.58 3.10
CA LYS A 49 -3.63 6.79 2.38
C LYS A 49 -3.75 5.30 2.70
N ALA A 50 -3.94 4.96 3.96
CA ALA A 50 -4.08 3.58 4.40
C ALA A 50 -4.84 3.48 5.72
N ILE A 51 -5.46 2.32 5.96
CA ILE A 51 -5.93 1.88 7.27
C ILE A 51 -5.25 0.56 7.59
N TYR A 52 -4.76 0.41 8.81
CA TYR A 52 -4.10 -0.79 9.31
C TYR A 52 -4.86 -1.32 10.51
N TYR A 53 -4.88 -2.65 10.64
CA TYR A 53 -5.59 -3.38 11.68
C TYR A 53 -4.67 -4.45 12.29
N ASP A 54 -4.53 -4.42 13.61
CA ASP A 54 -4.06 -5.51 14.47
C ASP A 54 -5.29 -6.16 15.11
N SER A 55 -6.01 -6.97 14.32
CA SER A 55 -7.32 -7.51 14.73
C SER A 55 -7.21 -8.62 15.79
N ASN A 56 -6.01 -9.15 16.03
CA ASN A 56 -5.75 -10.25 16.96
C ASN A 56 -4.98 -9.79 18.22
N PHE A 57 -4.62 -8.50 18.29
CA PHE A 57 -4.00 -7.84 19.45
C PHE A 57 -2.62 -8.40 19.80
N ASP A 58 -1.86 -8.84 18.80
CA ASP A 58 -0.54 -9.42 19.00
C ASP A 58 0.61 -8.41 18.84
N GLY A 59 0.29 -7.19 18.40
CA GLY A 59 1.21 -6.10 18.14
C GLY A 59 1.66 -5.99 16.68
N ASN A 60 1.23 -6.89 15.79
CA ASN A 60 1.50 -6.86 14.36
C ASN A 60 0.23 -6.59 13.57
N VAL A 61 0.35 -5.86 12.47
CA VAL A 61 -0.78 -5.64 11.57
C VAL A 61 -1.08 -6.94 10.85
N ASN A 62 -2.34 -7.39 10.89
CA ASN A 62 -2.80 -8.54 10.13
C ASN A 62 -3.70 -8.21 8.94
N TYR A 63 -4.17 -6.96 8.84
CA TYR A 63 -4.97 -6.51 7.71
C TYR A 63 -4.71 -5.05 7.39
N ALA A 64 -4.74 -4.68 6.11
CA ALA A 64 -4.63 -3.29 5.69
C ALA A 64 -5.47 -2.97 4.46
N HIS A 65 -5.99 -1.75 4.42
CA HIS A 65 -6.62 -1.13 3.25
C HIS A 65 -5.72 -0.01 2.72
N ILE A 66 -5.45 -0.01 1.42
CA ILE A 66 -4.63 1.00 0.76
C ILE A 66 -5.47 1.79 -0.24
N PHE A 67 -5.32 3.10 -0.18
CA PHE A 67 -6.09 4.06 -0.99
C PHE A 67 -5.18 4.80 -1.97
N ASP A 68 -5.76 5.18 -3.10
CA ASP A 68 -5.12 6.08 -4.06
C ASP A 68 -5.29 7.56 -3.67
N LYS A 69 -4.79 8.47 -4.52
CA LYS A 69 -4.86 9.92 -4.30
C LYS A 69 -6.28 10.50 -4.38
N GLU A 70 -7.26 9.73 -4.82
CA GLU A 70 -8.68 10.09 -4.93
C GLU A 70 -9.48 9.45 -3.79
N GLU A 71 -8.80 8.84 -2.82
CA GLU A 71 -9.37 8.12 -1.67
C GLU A 71 -10.22 6.92 -2.08
N VAL A 72 -9.94 6.34 -3.26
CA VAL A 72 -10.53 5.08 -3.71
C VAL A 72 -9.65 3.92 -3.19
N MET A 73 -10.29 2.90 -2.60
CA MET A 73 -9.58 1.69 -2.16
C MET A 73 -9.11 0.91 -3.39
N VAL A 74 -7.80 0.68 -3.46
CA VAL A 74 -7.16 0.02 -4.61
C VAL A 74 -6.48 -1.29 -4.24
N GLU A 75 -6.22 -1.51 -2.95
CA GLU A 75 -5.55 -2.72 -2.49
C GLU A 75 -5.96 -3.09 -1.05
N GLU A 76 -6.11 -4.39 -0.80
CA GLU A 76 -6.18 -4.99 0.54
C GLU A 76 -4.98 -5.92 0.75
N ARG A 77 -4.45 -5.98 1.98
CA ARG A 77 -3.34 -6.85 2.37
C ARG A 77 -3.68 -7.65 3.61
N LEU A 78 -3.37 -8.94 3.65
CA LEU A 78 -3.53 -9.79 4.82
C LEU A 78 -2.21 -10.50 5.16
N ASP A 79 -1.89 -10.53 6.45
CA ASP A 79 -0.99 -11.51 7.05
C ASP A 79 -1.85 -12.73 7.42
N PHE A 80 -1.82 -13.74 6.55
CA PHE A 80 -2.71 -14.90 6.65
C PHE A 80 -2.19 -15.92 7.66
N ASN A 81 -0.87 -16.05 7.77
CA ASN A 81 -0.23 -17.03 8.67
C ASN A 81 0.11 -16.47 10.06
N HIS A 82 -0.04 -15.16 10.27
CA HIS A 82 0.29 -14.41 11.48
C HIS A 82 1.79 -14.42 11.84
N ASP A 83 2.66 -14.33 10.84
CA ASP A 83 4.12 -14.25 11.04
C ASP A 83 4.66 -12.81 11.05
N GLY A 84 3.80 -11.82 10.83
CA GLY A 84 4.11 -10.40 10.79
C GLY A 84 4.39 -9.86 9.38
N ASN A 85 4.38 -10.70 8.35
CA ASN A 85 4.47 -10.29 6.95
C ASN A 85 3.11 -10.48 6.24
N MET A 86 2.90 -9.72 5.17
CA MET A 86 1.66 -9.82 4.39
C MET A 86 1.85 -10.89 3.31
N ASP A 87 0.91 -11.83 3.23
CA ASP A 87 0.94 -12.97 2.31
C ASP A 87 -0.05 -12.79 1.16
N ASP A 88 -1.18 -12.15 1.44
CA ASP A 88 -2.37 -12.14 0.61
C ASP A 88 -2.68 -10.70 0.15
N PHE A 89 -2.69 -10.45 -1.16
CA PHE A 89 -2.89 -9.12 -1.73
C PHE A 89 -4.05 -9.13 -2.72
N TYR A 90 -5.00 -8.20 -2.56
CA TYR A 90 -6.18 -8.07 -3.41
C TYR A 90 -6.14 -6.69 -4.06
N PHE A 91 -6.30 -6.62 -5.39
CA PHE A 91 -6.20 -5.37 -6.15
C PHE A 91 -7.53 -5.04 -6.83
N TYR A 92 -7.91 -3.77 -6.74
CA TYR A 92 -9.20 -3.26 -7.20
C TYR A 92 -9.02 -2.17 -8.25
N ALA A 93 -9.91 -2.15 -9.23
CA ALA A 93 -10.09 -1.05 -10.16
C ALA A 93 -11.57 -0.64 -10.15
N GLU A 94 -11.84 0.64 -9.90
CA GLU A 94 -13.21 1.18 -9.82
C GLU A 94 -14.11 0.40 -8.83
N GLY A 95 -13.53 -0.11 -7.73
CA GLY A 95 -14.23 -0.90 -6.72
C GLY A 95 -14.48 -2.36 -7.09
N VAL A 96 -13.99 -2.81 -8.26
CA VAL A 96 -14.11 -4.20 -8.73
C VAL A 96 -12.78 -4.92 -8.53
N LEU A 97 -12.81 -6.12 -7.93
CA LEU A 97 -11.63 -6.97 -7.79
C LEU A 97 -11.13 -7.41 -9.18
N ILE A 98 -9.86 -7.13 -9.47
CA ILE A 98 -9.24 -7.47 -10.77
C ILE A 98 -8.09 -8.46 -10.64
N ARG A 99 -7.47 -8.56 -9.46
CA ARG A 99 -6.33 -9.46 -9.24
C ARG A 99 -6.19 -9.82 -7.77
N ARG A 100 -5.79 -11.06 -7.50
CA ARG A 100 -5.27 -11.51 -6.21
C ARG A 100 -3.87 -12.06 -6.41
N GLU A 101 -2.97 -11.74 -5.49
CA GLU A 101 -1.60 -12.26 -5.42
C GLU A 101 -1.41 -12.94 -4.06
N ILE A 102 -0.72 -14.07 -4.04
CA ILE A 102 -0.53 -14.89 -2.82
C ILE A 102 0.92 -15.34 -2.76
N ASP A 103 1.55 -15.13 -1.62
CA ASP A 103 2.74 -15.86 -1.14
C ASP A 103 2.25 -17.10 -0.38
N SER A 104 2.25 -18.25 -1.05
CA SER A 104 1.68 -19.49 -0.55
C SER A 104 2.64 -20.30 0.32
N ASN A 105 3.94 -19.95 0.31
CA ASN A 105 4.98 -20.62 1.09
C ASN A 105 5.56 -19.76 2.22
N TYR A 106 5.15 -18.48 2.28
CA TYR A 106 5.50 -17.49 3.29
C TYR A 106 7.00 -17.13 3.30
N ASP A 107 7.59 -16.99 2.11
CA ASP A 107 9.01 -16.62 1.96
C ASP A 107 9.24 -15.13 1.66
N GLY A 108 8.15 -14.34 1.60
CA GLY A 108 8.12 -12.93 1.28
C GLY A 108 7.98 -12.63 -0.21
N LYS A 109 7.70 -13.64 -1.05
CA LYS A 109 7.53 -13.48 -2.49
C LYS A 109 6.23 -14.14 -2.95
N VAL A 110 5.52 -13.43 -3.81
CA VAL A 110 4.33 -13.96 -4.47
C VAL A 110 4.72 -15.10 -5.42
N ASP A 111 4.02 -16.23 -5.31
CA ASP A 111 4.12 -17.39 -6.21
C ASP A 111 2.79 -17.77 -6.86
N VAL A 112 1.67 -17.11 -6.52
CA VAL A 112 0.37 -17.32 -7.18
C VAL A 112 -0.26 -15.99 -7.60
N TRP A 113 -0.74 -15.94 -8.84
CA TRP A 113 -1.51 -14.82 -9.39
C TRP A 113 -2.86 -15.29 -9.92
N VAL A 114 -3.93 -14.61 -9.50
CA VAL A 114 -5.29 -14.88 -9.97
C VAL A 114 -5.86 -13.59 -10.56
N HIS A 115 -6.15 -13.59 -11.86
CA HIS A 115 -6.81 -12.47 -12.53
C HIS A 115 -8.32 -12.68 -12.57
N VAL A 116 -9.05 -11.65 -12.17
CA VAL A 116 -10.49 -11.69 -11.98
C VAL A 116 -11.17 -10.72 -12.94
N GLU A 117 -12.28 -11.16 -13.54
CA GLU A 117 -13.13 -10.40 -14.43
C GLU A 117 -14.52 -10.23 -13.80
N GLU A 118 -15.09 -9.02 -13.93
CA GLU A 118 -16.35 -8.59 -13.31
C GLU A 118 -16.41 -8.84 -11.79
N GLY A 119 -15.26 -8.90 -11.12
CA GLY A 119 -15.14 -9.09 -9.67
C GLY A 119 -15.34 -10.51 -9.18
N VAL A 120 -15.76 -11.45 -10.03
CA VAL A 120 -16.15 -12.81 -9.60
C VAL A 120 -15.65 -13.94 -10.49
N TYR A 121 -15.35 -13.69 -11.76
CA TYR A 121 -14.94 -14.74 -12.70
C TYR A 121 -13.43 -14.82 -12.78
N ILE A 122 -12.84 -15.98 -12.50
CA ILE A 122 -11.41 -16.18 -12.72
C ILE A 122 -11.18 -16.27 -14.22
N ARG A 123 -10.47 -15.28 -14.77
CA ARG A 123 -10.06 -15.26 -16.17
C ARG A 123 -8.75 -16.02 -16.36
N ARG A 124 -7.79 -15.83 -15.46
CA ARG A 124 -6.44 -16.39 -15.59
C ARG A 124 -5.84 -16.73 -14.24
N TYR A 125 -5.09 -17.82 -14.19
CA TYR A 125 -4.38 -18.32 -13.02
C TYR A 125 -2.94 -18.61 -13.40
N GLU A 126 -1.99 -18.10 -12.62
CA GLU A 126 -0.56 -18.34 -12.78
C GLU A 126 0.04 -18.80 -11.45
N GLN A 127 1.03 -19.68 -11.51
CA GLN A 127 1.72 -20.19 -10.33
C GLN A 127 3.17 -20.57 -10.64
N ASP A 128 4.09 -20.13 -9.78
CA ASP A 128 5.44 -20.65 -9.61
C ASP A 128 5.35 -21.83 -8.62
N LEU A 129 5.68 -23.05 -9.07
CA LEU A 129 5.48 -24.27 -8.28
C LEU A 129 6.72 -24.68 -7.49
N ASP A 130 7.90 -24.22 -7.90
CA ASP A 130 9.17 -24.57 -7.27
C ASP A 130 9.89 -23.40 -6.60
N PHE A 131 9.27 -22.21 -6.62
CA PHE A 131 9.64 -20.99 -5.93
C PHE A 131 10.98 -20.41 -6.41
N ASP A 132 11.31 -20.63 -7.69
CA ASP A 132 12.53 -20.11 -8.31
C ASP A 132 12.38 -18.69 -8.88
N GLY A 133 11.16 -18.16 -8.88
CA GLY A 133 10.79 -16.82 -9.38
C GLY A 133 10.27 -16.81 -10.81
N GLU A 134 10.17 -17.96 -11.48
CA GLU A 134 9.60 -18.12 -12.81
C GLU A 134 8.24 -18.83 -12.76
N ILE A 135 7.33 -18.49 -13.67
CA ILE A 135 5.99 -19.08 -13.68
C ILE A 135 6.02 -20.46 -14.36
N ASP A 136 5.69 -21.51 -13.60
CA ASP A 136 5.60 -22.89 -14.11
C ASP A 136 4.25 -23.23 -14.74
N LYS A 137 3.18 -22.66 -14.18
CA LYS A 137 1.81 -23.05 -14.51
C LYS A 137 0.99 -21.83 -14.89
N VAL A 138 0.34 -21.91 -16.04
CA VAL A 138 -0.62 -20.92 -16.52
C VAL A 138 -1.89 -21.64 -16.94
N LYS A 139 -3.05 -21.14 -16.49
CA LYS A 139 -4.36 -21.53 -16.99
C LYS A 139 -5.16 -20.29 -17.35
N ASP A 140 -5.57 -20.20 -18.62
CA ASP A 140 -6.51 -19.19 -19.11
C ASP A 140 -7.89 -19.84 -19.26
N PHE A 141 -8.92 -19.21 -18.70
CA PHE A 141 -10.30 -19.70 -18.70
C PHE A 141 -11.18 -18.97 -19.71
N SER A 142 -10.63 -18.00 -20.44
CA SER A 142 -11.37 -17.31 -21.51
C SER A 142 -11.56 -18.14 -22.79
N GLU A 143 -10.92 -19.31 -22.85
CA GLU A 143 -10.92 -20.20 -24.03
C GLU A 143 -11.76 -21.48 -23.87
N GLU A 144 -12.52 -21.65 -22.77
CA GLU A 144 -13.44 -22.80 -22.55
C GLU A 144 -14.91 -22.50 -22.90
#